data_AF-A0A1X0RBE5-F1
#
_entry.id   AF-A0A1X0RBE5-F1
#
_cell.length_a   1.000
_cell.length_b   1.000
_cell.length_c   1.000
_cell.angle_alpha   90.00
_cell.angle_beta   90.00
_cell.angle_gamma   90.00
#
_symmetry.space_group_name_H-M   'P 1'
#
loop_
_entity.id
_entity.type
_entity.pdbx_description
1 polymer ?
#
loop_
_entity_poly.entity_id
_entity_poly.type
_entity_poly.pdbx_seq_one_letter_code
_entity_poly.pdbx_strand_id
1 'polypeptide(L)'
;MLLSSNSRGNIIGTTLIVRQPKEIKPKASKISITMDENLCLVRVLHAFIQQSSHICYDLEDNHSLFLAHITHDKYRARLIRPKTANIWLEEPLRMAGAETI
;
A
#
# COMPACT_ATOMS: atom_id res chain seq x y z
N MET A 1 -20.98 4.91 9.86
CA MET A 1 -20.01 3.80 9.87
C MET A 1 -20.48 2.79 10.91
N LEU A 2 -20.51 1.50 10.58
CA LEU A 2 -20.91 0.41 11.51
C LEU A 2 -19.73 -0.54 11.70
N LEU A 3 -19.44 -0.97 12.93
CA LEU A 3 -18.39 -1.96 13.20
C LEU A 3 -18.98 -3.37 13.13
N SER A 4 -18.20 -4.30 12.58
CA SER A 4 -18.52 -5.73 12.53
C SER A 4 -17.61 -6.48 13.49
N SER A 5 -18.17 -7.31 14.36
CA SER A 5 -17.42 -8.17 15.29
C SER A 5 -17.75 -9.65 15.09
N ASN A 6 -16.80 -10.52 15.41
CA ASN A 6 -17.04 -11.97 15.46
C ASN A 6 -17.63 -12.40 16.81
N SER A 7 -17.95 -13.70 16.95
CA SER A 7 -18.48 -14.31 18.19
C SER A 7 -17.54 -14.19 19.40
N ARG A 8 -16.27 -13.85 19.19
CA ARG A 8 -15.26 -13.62 20.24
C ARG A 8 -15.11 -12.13 20.61
N GLY A 9 -15.91 -11.25 20.01
CA GLY A 9 -15.85 -9.81 20.24
C GLY A 9 -14.74 -9.07 19.48
N ASN A 10 -13.95 -9.77 18.66
CA ASN A 10 -12.91 -9.11 17.85
C ASN A 10 -13.57 -8.36 16.68
N ILE A 11 -13.13 -7.13 16.44
CA ILE A 11 -13.53 -6.38 15.25
C ILE A 11 -12.96 -7.10 14.02
N ILE A 12 -13.82 -7.37 13.04
CA ILE A 12 -13.47 -8.05 11.78
C ILE A 12 -13.69 -7.14 10.56
N GLY A 13 -14.19 -5.93 10.76
CA GLY A 13 -14.43 -5.00 9.67
C GLY A 13 -15.33 -3.84 10.06
N THR A 14 -15.65 -3.06 9.04
CA THR A 14 -16.59 -1.95 9.13
C THR A 14 -17.45 -1.85 7.87
N THR A 15 -18.67 -1.37 8.01
CA THR A 15 -19.51 -1.00 6.88
C THR A 15 -19.54 0.52 6.78
N LEU A 16 -19.02 1.04 5.68
CA LEU A 16 -19.17 2.45 5.30
C LEU A 16 -20.55 2.62 4.67
N ILE A 17 -21.35 3.51 5.24
CA ILE A 17 -22.67 3.85 4.70
C ILE A 17 -22.61 5.30 4.26
N VAL A 18 -22.74 5.51 2.95
CA VAL A 18 -22.83 6.85 2.37
C VAL A 18 -24.29 7.13 2.08
N ARG A 19 -24.78 8.25 2.61
CA ARG A 19 -26.12 8.77 2.32
C ARG A 19 -25.96 10.01 1.46
N GLN A 20 -26.49 9.97 0.24
CA GLN A 20 -26.71 11.20 -0.51
C GLN A 20 -28.11 11.74 -0.16
N PRO A 21 -28.28 13.06 0.05
CA PRO A 21 -29.55 13.66 0.50
C PRO A 21 -30.79 13.40 -0.37
N LYS A 22 -30.63 12.79 -1.55
CA LYS A 22 -31.71 12.49 -2.51
C LYS A 22 -31.87 11.00 -2.85
N GLU A 23 -31.03 10.12 -2.32
CA GLU A 23 -31.15 8.67 -2.55
C GLU A 23 -31.96 8.01 -1.43
N ILE A 24 -33.07 7.35 -1.78
CA ILE A 24 -33.93 6.61 -0.83
C ILE A 24 -33.18 5.43 -0.21
N LYS A 25 -32.27 4.82 -0.97
CA LYS A 25 -31.45 3.68 -0.52
C LYS A 25 -30.01 4.14 -0.30
N PRO A 26 -29.47 3.99 0.92
CA PRO A 26 -28.08 4.33 1.18
C PRO A 26 -27.13 3.33 0.48
N LYS A 27 -26.00 3.83 -0.03
CA LYS A 27 -24.93 2.98 -0.53
C LYS A 27 -24.12 2.47 0.64
N ALA A 28 -23.92 1.17 0.72
CA ALA A 28 -23.14 0.53 1.75
C ALA A 28 -21.99 -0.27 1.13
N SER A 29 -20.78 -0.11 1.67
CA SER A 29 -19.62 -0.91 1.32
C SER A 29 -19.05 -1.57 2.57
N LYS A 30 -18.83 -2.88 2.51
CA LYS A 30 -18.21 -3.66 3.58
C LYS A 30 -16.70 -3.66 3.38
N ILE A 31 -15.99 -3.25 4.41
CA ILE A 31 -14.52 -3.28 4.48
C ILE A 31 -14.17 -4.31 5.54
N SER A 32 -13.60 -5.43 5.14
CA SER A 32 -13.09 -6.44 6.07
C SER A 32 -11.70 -6.04 6.57
N ILE A 33 -11.39 -6.42 7.81
CA ILE A 33 -10.02 -6.41 8.29
C ILE A 33 -9.30 -7.59 7.64
N THR A 34 -8.20 -7.29 6.97
CA THR A 34 -7.27 -8.30 6.47
C THR A 34 -6.34 -8.70 7.61
N MET A 35 -6.24 -10.01 7.89
CA MET A 35 -5.29 -10.53 8.90
C MET A 35 -3.86 -10.66 8.37
N ASP A 36 -3.68 -10.55 7.06
CA ASP A 36 -2.34 -10.54 6.47
C ASP A 36 -1.69 -9.18 6.71
N GLU A 37 -0.81 -9.13 7.70
CA GLU A 37 -0.04 -7.95 8.02
C GLU A 37 0.83 -7.48 6.85
N ASN A 38 1.16 -8.36 5.89
CA ASN A 38 1.89 -8.01 4.67
C ASN A 38 1.03 -7.23 3.67
N LEU A 39 -0.29 -7.26 3.81
CA LEU A 39 -1.20 -6.41 3.02
C LEU A 39 -1.45 -5.05 3.70
N CYS A 40 -0.94 -4.84 4.92
CA CYS A 40 -0.98 -3.54 5.58
C CYS A 40 0.09 -2.62 4.99
N LEU A 41 -0.30 -1.81 4.01
CA LEU A 41 0.56 -0.81 3.36
C LEU A 41 1.36 0.04 4.34
N VAL A 42 0.76 0.45 5.46
CA VAL A 42 1.43 1.25 6.51
C VAL A 42 2.59 0.47 7.14
N ARG A 43 2.39 -0.82 7.46
CA ARG A 43 3.44 -1.66 8.04
C ARG A 43 4.52 -1.99 7.03
N VAL A 44 4.14 -2.34 5.81
CA VAL A 44 5.10 -2.62 4.71
C VAL A 44 5.96 -1.38 4.44
N LEU A 45 5.33 -0.21 4.36
CA LEU A 45 6.03 1.07 4.19
C LEU A 45 6.98 1.36 5.35
N HIS A 46 6.51 1.21 6.59
CA HIS A 46 7.35 1.41 7.77
C HIS A 46 8.57 0.48 7.78
N ALA A 47 8.37 -0.81 7.48
CA ALA A 47 9.44 -1.78 7.37
C ALA A 47 10.45 -1.41 6.28
N PHE A 48 9.96 -0.98 5.10
CA PHE A 48 10.82 -0.51 4.01
C PHE A 48 11.67 0.69 4.42
N ILE A 49 11.08 1.70 5.10
CA ILE A 49 11.81 2.88 5.57
C ILE A 49 12.88 2.48 6.59
N GLN A 50 12.55 1.63 7.56
CA GLN A 50 13.52 1.18 8.56
C GLN A 50 14.69 0.45 7.90
N GLN A 51 14.41 -0.48 6.99
CA GLN A 51 15.44 -1.25 6.30
C GLN A 51 16.29 -0.39 5.36
N SER A 52 15.71 0.60 4.68
CA SER A 52 16.43 1.47 3.72
C SER A 52 17.08 2.71 4.34
N SER A 53 16.81 3.01 5.61
CA SER A 53 17.31 4.21 6.30
C SER A 53 18.83 4.42 6.16
N HIS A 54 19.60 3.34 6.26
CA HIS A 54 21.07 3.37 6.20
C HIS A 54 21.65 3.72 4.80
N ILE A 55 20.85 3.62 3.74
CA ILE A 55 21.26 3.93 2.35
C ILE A 55 20.63 5.22 1.81
N CYS A 56 19.74 5.86 2.58
CA CYS A 56 18.96 7.03 2.15
C CYS A 56 19.49 8.38 2.66
N TYR A 57 20.67 8.43 3.29
CA TYR A 57 21.18 9.62 3.97
C TYR A 57 21.55 10.81 3.05
N ASP A 58 21.87 10.54 1.78
CA ASP A 58 22.30 11.54 0.78
C ASP A 58 21.19 11.92 -0.23
N LEU A 59 19.97 11.40 -0.08
CA LEU A 59 18.89 11.67 -1.01
C LEU A 59 18.24 13.02 -0.66
N GLU A 60 18.18 13.93 -1.64
CA GLU A 60 17.47 15.20 -1.51
C GLU A 60 16.02 14.96 -1.06
N ASP A 61 15.55 15.88 -0.23
CA ASP A 61 14.40 15.78 0.66
C ASP A 61 13.36 14.74 0.23
N ASN A 62 13.22 13.75 1.13
CA ASN A 62 12.05 12.91 1.41
C ASN A 62 10.98 12.96 0.33
N HIS A 63 10.63 11.86 -0.35
CA HIS A 63 9.25 11.51 -0.77
C HIS A 63 9.20 10.34 -1.78
N SER A 64 10.31 9.87 -2.33
CA SER A 64 10.28 8.74 -3.29
C SER A 64 10.63 7.41 -2.64
N LEU A 65 9.62 6.54 -2.55
CA LEU A 65 9.72 5.16 -2.03
C LEU A 65 10.38 4.19 -3.02
N PHE A 66 10.69 4.66 -4.23
CA PHE A 66 11.21 3.82 -5.29
C PHE A 66 12.71 4.06 -5.46
N LEU A 67 13.49 3.14 -4.92
CA LEU A 67 14.96 3.18 -4.91
C LEU A 67 15.54 2.08 -5.81
N ALA A 68 16.56 2.43 -6.58
CA ALA A 68 17.42 1.47 -7.26
C ALA A 68 18.68 1.20 -6.45
N HIS A 69 19.28 0.04 -6.71
CA HIS A 69 20.56 -0.39 -6.14
C HIS A 69 20.56 -0.58 -4.61
N ILE A 70 19.39 -0.80 -4.00
CA ILE A 70 19.25 -1.01 -2.55
C ILE A 70 20.03 -2.22 -1.99
N THR A 71 20.39 -3.18 -2.84
CA THR A 71 21.12 -4.41 -2.47
C THR A 71 22.56 -4.43 -2.99
N HIS A 72 23.02 -3.35 -3.62
CA HIS A 72 24.30 -3.33 -4.32
C HIS A 72 25.27 -2.35 -3.67
N ASP A 73 26.17 -2.85 -2.81
CA ASP A 73 27.18 -2.04 -2.10
C ASP A 73 28.09 -1.22 -3.03
N LYS A 74 28.24 -1.66 -4.29
CA LYS A 74 29.04 -0.95 -5.31
C LYS A 74 28.41 0.35 -5.79
N TYR A 75 27.10 0.51 -5.66
CA TYR A 75 26.37 1.65 -6.21
C TYR A 75 25.61 2.34 -5.09
N ARG A 76 25.73 3.68 -4.99
CA ARG A 76 24.86 4.44 -4.09
C ARG A 76 23.41 4.24 -4.50
N ALA A 77 22.52 4.12 -3.51
CA ALA A 77 21.09 4.12 -3.74
C ALA A 77 20.67 5.40 -4.47
N ARG A 78 19.74 5.27 -5.40
CA ARG A 78 19.25 6.39 -6.22
C ARG A 78 17.74 6.30 -6.38
N LEU A 79 17.09 7.45 -6.45
CA LEU A 79 15.70 7.54 -6.87
C LEU A 79 15.56 6.98 -8.29
N ILE A 80 14.59 6.09 -8.49
CA ILE A 80 14.26 5.64 -9.85
C ILE A 80 13.35 6.66 -10.52
N ARG A 81 13.41 6.70 -11.85
CA ARG A 81 12.49 7.51 -12.64
C ARG A 81 11.10 6.86 -12.66
N PRO A 82 10.00 7.63 -12.75
CA PRO A 82 8.65 7.08 -12.87
C PRO A 82 8.51 6.01 -13.97
N LYS A 83 9.19 6.21 -15.10
CA LYS A 83 9.23 5.21 -16.20
C LYS A 83 9.80 3.86 -15.76
N THR A 84 10.81 3.86 -14.90
CA THR A 84 11.39 2.63 -14.35
C THR A 84 10.44 1.95 -13.38
N ALA A 85 9.75 2.73 -12.54
CA ALA A 85 8.73 2.20 -11.64
C ALA A 85 7.60 1.50 -12.40
N ASN A 86 7.12 2.09 -13.50
CA ASN A 86 6.10 1.47 -14.35
C ASN A 86 6.54 0.11 -14.90
N ILE A 87 7.76 0.04 -15.47
CA ILE A 87 8.31 -1.23 -15.98
C ILE A 87 8.40 -2.29 -14.88
N TRP A 88 8.75 -1.90 -13.65
CA TRP A 88 8.83 -2.83 -12.51
C TRP A 88 7.46 -3.29 -12.04
N LEU A 89 6.40 -2.50 -12.24
CA LEU A 89 5.04 -2.82 -11.84
C LEU A 89 4.29 -3.66 -12.88
N GLU A 90 4.67 -3.59 -14.17
CA GLU A 90 4.04 -4.37 -15.25
C GLU A 90 4.01 -5.87 -14.95
N GLU A 91 5.16 -6.46 -14.57
CA GLU A 91 5.26 -7.90 -14.34
C GLU A 91 4.43 -8.37 -13.11
N PRO A 92 4.54 -7.75 -11.92
CA PRO A 92 3.69 -8.08 -10.79
C PRO A 92 2.20 -7.90 -11.07
N LEU A 93 1.80 -6.83 -11.77
CA LEU A 93 0.39 -6.58 -12.11
C LEU A 93 -0.14 -7.63 -13.08
N ARG A 94 0.66 -7.99 -14.09
CA ARG A 94 0.34 -9.09 -15.02
C ARG A 94 0.18 -10.42 -14.28
N MET A 95 1.10 -10.75 -13.37
CA MET A 95 1.00 -11.96 -12.55
C MET A 95 -0.23 -11.96 -11.63
N ALA A 96 -0.66 -10.77 -11.18
CA ALA A 96 -1.87 -10.61 -10.38
C ALA A 96 -3.17 -10.64 -11.21
N GLY A 97 -3.08 -10.75 -12.54
CA GLY A 97 -4.25 -10.74 -13.44
C GLY A 97 -4.91 -9.36 -13.57
N ALA A 98 -4.22 -8.28 -13.21
CA ALA A 98 -4.69 -6.92 -13.43
C ALA A 98 -4.40 -6.49 -14.87
N GLU A 99 -5.37 -5.85 -15.53
CA GLU A 99 -5.12 -5.19 -16.82
C GLU A 99 -4.15 -4.02 -16.59
N THR A 100 -3.01 -4.07 -17.27
CA THR A 100 -2.04 -2.97 -17.33
C THR A 100 -2.57 -1.95 -18.35
N ILE A 101 -2.62 -0.66 -17.97
CA ILE A 101 -3.12 0.46 -18.80
C ILE A 101 -1.96 1.06 -19.59
#